data_AF-W6LBY3-F1
#
_entry.id   AF-W6LBY3-F1
#
_cell.length_a   1.000
_cell.length_b   1.000
_cell.length_c   1.000
_cell.angle_alpha   90.00
_cell.angle_beta   90.00
_cell.angle_gamma   90.00
#
_symmetry.space_group_name_H-M   'P 1'
#
loop_
_entity.id
_entity.type
_entity.pdbx_description
1 polymer ?
#
loop_
_entity_poly.entity_id
_entity_poly.type
_entity_poly.pdbx_seq_one_letter_code
_entity_poly.pdbx_strand_id
1 'polypeptide(L)'
;MFQKIRRVVNNLREGKSLKLITAGEPYLPFGPDFGLAILPDYLHEDEILKIRKGYVDVYTRQSDTIRVSDGRFQLPPLPTSSFVDVVKRLEQDQILPEGWVNNQTANLYDPGDFLRAHVDNLFVYDDIFALISIGANALLRFVHVQTGEELDVMIPDRSVYILSGPARYVYFHMVLPVEAQRLSLVFRRSILNSDGGFRPISTPLGTLMPYRATQILNTLYSRQVGGVRLMVKDDFLESEDIGAFDTSKWVKRLHPLRDWSLLKQLDEDEARVAELHEKRYLNIDLRWRFDELREYYKGMEKALQNTVKNP
;
A
#
# COMPACT_ATOMS: atom_id res chain seq x y z
N MET A 1 -5.01 29.74 19.67
CA MET A 1 -5.96 30.42 18.75
C MET A 1 -5.26 31.03 17.53
N PHE A 2 -4.22 31.86 17.70
CA PHE A 2 -3.47 32.46 16.59
C PHE A 2 -2.82 31.48 15.59
N GLN A 3 -2.24 30.37 16.06
CA GLN A 3 -1.64 29.35 15.19
C GLN A 3 -2.67 28.65 14.29
N LYS A 4 -3.86 28.33 14.83
CA LYS A 4 -4.98 27.76 14.05
C LYS A 4 -5.47 28.73 12.98
N ILE A 5 -5.64 30.02 13.31
CA ILE A 5 -6.05 31.05 12.34
C ILE A 5 -5.00 31.19 11.23
N ARG A 6 -3.71 31.22 11.58
CA ARG A 6 -2.62 31.29 10.60
C ARG A 6 -2.59 30.08 9.67
N ARG A 7 -2.79 28.87 10.20
CA ARG A 7 -2.89 27.62 9.41
C ARG A 7 -4.06 27.69 8.42
N VAL A 8 -5.23 28.14 8.87
CA VAL A 8 -6.41 28.30 8.01
C VAL A 8 -6.15 29.30 6.88
N VAL A 9 -5.59 30.46 7.20
CA VAL A 9 -5.27 31.49 6.19
C VAL A 9 -4.25 30.97 5.18
N ASN A 10 -3.23 30.24 5.61
CA ASN A 10 -2.24 29.65 4.72
C ASN A 10 -2.87 28.57 3.82
N ASN A 11 -3.66 27.65 4.39
CA ASN A 11 -4.35 26.60 3.63
C ASN A 11 -5.24 27.20 2.53
N LEU A 12 -6.01 28.24 2.86
CA LEU A 12 -6.85 28.94 1.89
C LEU A 12 -6.04 29.64 0.79
N ARG A 13 -4.91 30.27 1.15
CA ARG A 13 -3.99 30.88 0.18
C ARG A 13 -3.35 29.86 -0.76
N GLU A 14 -3.08 28.67 -0.25
CA GLU A 14 -2.52 27.55 -1.01
C GLU A 14 -3.57 26.79 -1.82
N GLY A 15 -4.85 27.20 -1.77
CA GLY A 15 -5.94 26.56 -2.51
C GLY A 15 -6.40 25.22 -1.93
N LYS A 16 -6.00 24.89 -0.69
CA LYS A 16 -6.40 23.65 -0.01
C LYS A 16 -7.89 23.67 0.32
N SER A 17 -8.46 22.48 0.45
CA SER A 17 -9.89 22.31 0.70
C SER A 17 -10.32 22.87 2.04
N LEU A 18 -11.55 23.40 2.10
CA LEU A 18 -12.16 23.86 3.37
C LEU A 18 -12.30 22.70 4.37
N LYS A 19 -12.50 21.48 3.88
CA LYS A 19 -12.62 20.26 4.69
C LYS A 19 -11.33 19.90 5.43
N LEU A 20 -10.16 20.31 4.93
CA LEU A 20 -8.89 20.11 5.60
C LEU A 20 -8.80 20.92 6.92
N ILE A 21 -9.52 22.04 7.02
CA ILE A 21 -9.53 22.89 8.22
C ILE A 21 -10.09 22.14 9.43
N THR A 22 -11.05 21.25 9.21
CA THR A 22 -11.69 20.46 10.26
C THR A 22 -11.00 19.12 10.51
N ALA A 23 -10.03 18.74 9.68
CA ALA A 23 -9.22 17.55 9.90
C ALA A 23 -8.29 17.76 11.10
N GLY A 24 -7.91 16.66 11.75
CA GLY A 24 -6.92 16.70 12.80
C GLY A 24 -5.52 17.08 12.27
N GLU A 25 -4.60 17.38 13.19
CA GLU A 25 -3.21 17.68 12.81
C GLU A 25 -2.54 16.41 12.27
N PRO A 26 -1.96 16.45 11.05
CA PRO A 26 -1.16 15.35 10.55
C PRO A 26 0.01 15.07 11.49
N TYR A 27 0.33 13.79 11.69
CA TYR A 27 1.47 13.38 12.49
C TYR A 27 2.25 12.23 11.85
N LEU A 28 3.53 12.14 12.22
CA LEU A 28 4.51 11.18 11.72
C LEU A 28 4.91 10.29 12.91
N PRO A 29 4.22 9.17 13.16
CA PRO A 29 4.35 8.41 14.40
C PRO A 29 5.77 7.90 14.66
N PHE A 30 6.55 7.70 13.60
CA PHE A 30 7.92 7.18 13.66
C PHE A 30 8.94 8.16 13.05
N GLY A 31 8.59 9.44 12.98
CA GLY A 31 9.45 10.48 12.41
C GLY A 31 9.34 10.62 10.89
N PRO A 32 9.97 11.68 10.32
CA PRO A 32 9.80 12.07 8.92
C PRO A 32 10.44 11.11 7.92
N ASP A 33 11.51 10.43 8.32
CA ASP A 33 12.26 9.54 7.41
C ASP A 33 11.63 8.14 7.31
N PHE A 34 10.69 7.79 8.21
CA PHE A 34 10.05 6.48 8.19
C PHE A 34 9.12 6.30 6.98
N GLY A 35 8.46 7.37 6.53
CA GLY A 35 7.51 7.31 5.41
C GLY A 35 6.09 6.85 5.79
N LEU A 36 5.67 7.08 7.05
CA LEU A 36 4.27 6.96 7.47
C LEU A 36 3.77 8.32 7.94
N ALA A 37 2.69 8.80 7.32
CA ALA A 37 1.96 9.98 7.78
C ALA A 37 0.50 9.63 8.04
N ILE A 38 -0.07 10.13 9.14
CA ILE A 38 -1.48 9.89 9.49
C ILE A 38 -2.19 11.24 9.59
N LEU A 39 -3.34 11.33 8.92
CA LEU A 39 -4.24 12.48 8.90
C LEU A 39 -5.57 12.04 9.52
N PRO A 40 -5.74 12.25 10.83
CA PRO A 40 -6.99 11.91 11.53
C PRO A 40 -8.13 12.84 11.11
N ASP A 41 -9.37 12.35 11.21
CA ASP A 41 -10.59 13.10 10.91
C ASP A 41 -10.61 13.77 9.52
N TYR A 42 -9.88 13.19 8.57
CA TYR A 42 -9.77 13.74 7.22
C TYR A 42 -11.08 13.55 6.43
N LEU A 43 -11.80 12.45 6.67
CA LEU A 43 -13.00 12.09 5.93
C LEU A 43 -14.25 12.69 6.57
N HIS A 44 -15.09 13.28 5.73
CA HIS A 44 -16.36 13.86 6.16
C HIS A 44 -17.53 12.89 5.96
N GLU A 45 -18.62 13.11 6.70
CA GLU A 45 -19.80 12.23 6.69
C GLU A 45 -20.38 12.03 5.28
N ASP A 46 -20.42 13.08 4.45
CA ASP A 46 -20.90 12.98 3.07
C ASP A 46 -20.03 12.06 2.19
N GLU A 47 -18.72 12.09 2.39
CA GLU A 47 -17.77 11.21 1.70
C GLU A 47 -17.87 9.78 2.22
N ILE A 48 -17.98 9.61 3.53
CA ILE A 48 -18.18 8.30 4.17
C ILE A 48 -19.48 7.66 3.66
N LEU A 49 -20.57 8.42 3.55
CA LEU A 49 -21.85 7.95 3.02
C LEU A 49 -21.74 7.53 1.54
N LYS A 50 -21.04 8.30 0.71
CA LYS A 50 -20.77 7.93 -0.70
C LYS A 50 -19.97 6.64 -0.80
N ILE A 51 -18.91 6.50 -0.02
CA ILE A 51 -18.08 5.30 0.02
C ILE A 51 -18.90 4.10 0.49
N ARG A 52 -19.66 4.24 1.58
CA ARG A 52 -20.54 3.19 2.11
C ARG A 52 -21.60 2.77 1.10
N LYS A 53 -22.18 3.72 0.36
CA LYS A 53 -23.12 3.39 -0.71
C LYS A 53 -22.46 2.55 -1.80
N GLY A 54 -21.27 2.92 -2.26
CA GLY A 54 -20.51 2.13 -3.23
C GLY A 54 -20.19 0.72 -2.72
N TYR A 55 -19.81 0.60 -1.45
CA TYR A 55 -19.62 -0.68 -0.77
C TYR A 55 -20.90 -1.52 -0.78
N VAL A 56 -22.04 -0.98 -0.33
CA VAL A 56 -23.33 -1.67 -0.31
C VAL A 56 -23.76 -2.06 -1.72
N ASP A 57 -23.56 -1.21 -2.71
CA ASP A 57 -23.88 -1.49 -4.11
C ASP A 57 -23.09 -2.70 -4.63
N VAL A 58 -21.80 -2.80 -4.30
CA VAL A 58 -20.98 -3.97 -4.68
C VAL A 58 -21.43 -5.21 -3.92
N TYR A 59 -21.66 -5.10 -2.62
CA TYR A 59 -22.07 -6.21 -1.76
C TYR A 59 -23.44 -6.78 -2.16
N THR A 60 -24.41 -5.93 -2.47
CA THR A 60 -25.80 -6.33 -2.81
C THR A 60 -25.96 -6.88 -4.22
N ARG A 61 -25.02 -6.59 -5.13
CA ARG A 61 -25.06 -7.06 -6.53
C ARG A 61 -24.52 -8.48 -6.75
N GLN A 62 -24.22 -9.23 -5.69
CA GLN A 62 -23.57 -10.54 -5.79
C GLN A 62 -22.26 -10.50 -6.59
N SER A 63 -21.53 -9.38 -6.56
CA SER A 63 -20.23 -9.31 -7.20
C SER A 63 -19.24 -10.27 -6.53
N ASP A 64 -18.27 -10.79 -7.30
CA ASP A 64 -17.29 -11.76 -6.79
C ASP A 64 -16.51 -11.17 -5.60
N THR A 65 -16.73 -11.71 -4.40
CA THR A 65 -15.94 -11.36 -3.21
C THR A 65 -14.97 -12.49 -2.91
N ILE A 66 -13.73 -12.13 -2.55
CA ILE A 66 -12.69 -13.11 -2.25
C ILE A 66 -12.43 -13.04 -0.75
N ARG A 67 -12.83 -14.09 -0.01
CA ARG A 67 -12.38 -14.32 1.37
C ARG A 67 -10.95 -14.87 1.29
N VAL A 68 -10.01 -14.14 1.85
CA VAL A 68 -8.60 -14.53 1.89
C VAL A 68 -8.28 -15.25 3.20
N SER A 69 -7.09 -15.88 3.28
CA SER A 69 -6.68 -16.76 4.39
C SER A 69 -6.49 -16.07 5.74
N ASP A 70 -6.59 -14.74 5.79
CA ASP A 70 -6.56 -13.88 6.98
C ASP A 70 -7.97 -13.36 7.35
N GLY A 71 -9.01 -13.92 6.74
CA GLY A 71 -10.40 -13.65 7.06
C GLY A 71 -10.96 -12.41 6.37
N ARG A 72 -10.18 -11.38 6.05
CA ARG A 72 -10.77 -10.20 5.39
C ARG A 72 -11.45 -10.56 4.06
N PHE A 73 -12.46 -9.79 3.69
CA PHE A 73 -13.05 -9.83 2.36
C PHE A 73 -12.37 -8.79 1.47
N GLN A 74 -11.70 -9.25 0.41
CA GLN A 74 -11.31 -8.37 -0.68
C GLN A 74 -12.52 -8.17 -1.60
N LEU A 75 -12.99 -6.94 -1.65
CA LEU A 75 -14.13 -6.56 -2.47
C LEU A 75 -13.66 -6.26 -3.91
N PRO A 76 -14.55 -6.42 -4.90
CA PRO A 76 -14.39 -5.79 -6.20
C PRO A 76 -14.09 -4.30 -6.09
N PRO A 77 -13.47 -3.69 -7.12
CA PRO A 77 -13.33 -2.24 -7.18
C PRO A 77 -14.65 -1.53 -6.91
N LEU A 78 -14.64 -0.56 -6.00
CA LEU A 78 -15.86 0.23 -5.76
C LEU A 78 -16.12 1.11 -6.99
N PRO A 79 -17.38 1.53 -7.23
CA PRO A 79 -17.66 2.49 -8.28
C PRO A 79 -16.85 3.77 -8.07
N THR A 80 -16.17 4.27 -9.10
CA THR A 80 -15.31 5.47 -9.05
C THR A 80 -16.01 6.69 -8.45
N SER A 81 -17.31 6.86 -8.72
CA SER A 81 -18.15 7.92 -8.16
C SER A 81 -18.21 7.91 -6.62
N SER A 82 -17.89 6.79 -5.98
CA SER A 82 -17.95 6.63 -4.53
C SER A 82 -16.78 7.29 -3.81
N PHE A 83 -15.62 7.44 -4.48
CA PHE A 83 -14.38 7.89 -3.84
C PHE A 83 -13.59 8.95 -4.62
N VAL A 84 -13.94 9.22 -5.89
CA VAL A 84 -13.19 10.17 -6.74
C VAL A 84 -13.09 11.58 -6.14
N ASP A 85 -14.13 12.03 -5.43
CA ASP A 85 -14.12 13.34 -4.77
C ASP A 85 -13.06 13.40 -3.66
N VAL A 86 -12.88 12.30 -2.93
CA VAL A 86 -11.85 12.18 -1.89
C VAL A 86 -10.45 12.19 -2.52
N VAL A 87 -10.26 11.47 -3.64
CA VAL A 87 -8.97 11.49 -4.35
C VAL A 87 -8.63 12.88 -4.87
N LYS A 88 -9.58 13.57 -5.53
CA LYS A 88 -9.40 14.95 -5.98
C LYS A 88 -9.08 15.89 -4.82
N ARG A 89 -9.67 15.65 -3.65
CA ARG A 89 -9.39 16.44 -2.46
C ARG A 89 -8.00 16.16 -1.88
N LEU A 90 -7.54 14.91 -1.89
CA LEU A 90 -6.16 14.55 -1.53
C LEU A 90 -5.14 15.24 -2.45
N GLU A 91 -5.45 15.32 -3.75
CA GLU A 91 -4.64 16.06 -4.73
C GLU A 91 -4.67 17.58 -4.47
N GLN A 92 -5.87 18.16 -4.28
CA GLN A 92 -6.05 19.58 -3.95
C GLN A 92 -5.32 19.99 -2.66
N ASP A 93 -5.39 19.13 -1.64
CA ASP A 93 -4.75 19.34 -0.35
C ASP A 93 -3.23 19.09 -0.39
N GLN A 94 -2.70 18.72 -1.56
CA GLN A 94 -1.28 18.39 -1.81
C GLN A 94 -0.77 17.22 -0.94
N ILE A 95 -1.68 16.33 -0.55
CA ILE A 95 -1.36 15.08 0.15
C ILE A 95 -0.93 14.02 -0.87
N LEU A 96 -1.54 14.05 -2.05
CA LEU A 96 -1.15 13.26 -3.22
C LEU A 96 -0.71 14.17 -4.36
N PRO A 97 0.27 13.77 -5.18
CA PRO A 97 0.53 14.44 -6.44
C PRO A 97 -0.68 14.32 -7.38
N GLU A 98 -0.96 15.38 -8.14
CA GLU A 98 -2.07 15.39 -9.08
C GLU A 98 -1.95 14.25 -10.10
N GLY A 99 -2.99 13.43 -10.21
CA GLY A 99 -3.02 12.33 -11.17
C GLY A 99 -2.10 11.16 -10.86
N TRP A 100 -1.56 11.10 -9.65
CA TRP A 100 -0.65 10.02 -9.24
C TRP A 100 -1.34 8.65 -9.22
N VAL A 101 -2.48 8.54 -8.53
CA VAL A 101 -3.11 7.24 -8.27
C VAL A 101 -3.99 6.79 -9.42
N ASN A 102 -3.89 5.51 -9.77
CA ASN A 102 -4.62 4.88 -10.86
C ASN A 102 -5.10 3.44 -10.53
N ASN A 103 -5.06 3.07 -9.25
CA ASN A 103 -5.49 1.76 -8.80
C ASN A 103 -6.14 1.87 -7.43
N GLN A 104 -7.13 1.00 -7.19
CA GLN A 104 -7.84 0.89 -5.94
C GLN A 104 -7.92 -0.57 -5.49
N THR A 105 -7.81 -0.82 -4.20
CA THR A 105 -8.31 -2.06 -3.57
C THR A 105 -9.21 -1.70 -2.39
N ALA A 106 -10.32 -2.43 -2.23
CA ALA A 106 -11.24 -2.29 -1.11
C ALA A 106 -11.21 -3.56 -0.26
N ASN A 107 -11.01 -3.41 1.04
CA ASN A 107 -11.00 -4.53 1.99
C ASN A 107 -11.99 -4.27 3.11
N LEU A 108 -12.84 -5.26 3.38
CA LEU A 108 -13.73 -5.29 4.53
C LEU A 108 -13.19 -6.28 5.57
N TYR A 109 -13.13 -5.83 6.81
CA TYR A 109 -12.73 -6.61 7.97
C TYR A 109 -13.92 -6.68 8.92
N ASP A 110 -14.32 -7.88 9.31
CA ASP A 110 -15.21 -8.11 10.45
C ASP A 110 -14.40 -8.29 11.75
N PRO A 111 -15.02 -8.20 12.94
CA PRO A 111 -14.32 -8.38 14.21
C PRO A 111 -13.49 -9.68 14.23
N GLY A 112 -12.20 -9.56 14.55
CA GLY A 112 -11.23 -10.66 14.54
C GLY A 112 -10.51 -10.88 13.21
N ASP A 113 -11.00 -10.34 12.09
CA ASP A 113 -10.28 -10.36 10.81
C ASP A 113 -9.01 -9.53 10.89
N PHE A 114 -7.99 -9.94 10.13
CA PHE A 114 -6.68 -9.32 10.14
C PHE A 114 -6.10 -9.26 8.72
N LEU A 115 -4.93 -8.63 8.59
CA LEU A 115 -4.12 -8.65 7.38
C LEU A 115 -2.76 -9.21 7.74
N ARG A 116 -2.32 -10.30 7.11
CA ARG A 116 -0.99 -10.87 7.37
C ARG A 116 0.13 -9.91 6.98
N ALA A 117 1.28 -10.10 7.62
CA ALA A 117 2.53 -9.41 7.31
C ALA A 117 2.89 -9.59 5.83
N HIS A 118 3.02 -8.48 5.11
CA HIS A 118 3.47 -8.48 3.72
C HIS A 118 4.11 -7.15 3.35
N VAL A 119 4.83 -7.15 2.24
CA VAL A 119 5.24 -5.95 1.52
C VAL A 119 4.49 -5.94 0.20
N ASP A 120 3.85 -4.81 -0.12
CA ASP A 120 3.16 -4.65 -1.40
C ASP A 120 4.15 -4.80 -2.56
N ASN A 121 3.66 -5.37 -3.67
CA ASN A 121 4.49 -5.73 -4.82
C ASN A 121 5.43 -4.58 -5.23
N LEU A 122 6.74 -4.83 -5.12
CA LEU A 122 7.81 -3.87 -5.33
C LEU A 122 7.96 -3.46 -6.81
N PHE A 123 7.50 -4.32 -7.72
CA PHE A 123 7.65 -4.11 -9.15
C PHE A 123 6.44 -3.39 -9.77
N VAL A 124 5.22 -3.79 -9.39
CA VAL A 124 3.96 -3.36 -10.02
C VAL A 124 3.48 -2.01 -9.52
N TYR A 125 3.70 -1.70 -8.24
CA TYR A 125 3.21 -0.47 -7.60
C TYR A 125 4.36 0.49 -7.29
N ASP A 126 4.09 1.79 -7.34
CA ASP A 126 5.09 2.82 -7.02
C ASP A 126 5.20 3.12 -5.53
N ASP A 127 5.82 4.25 -5.19
CA ASP A 127 6.17 4.62 -3.83
C ASP A 127 4.96 4.98 -2.95
N ILE A 128 4.10 5.88 -3.42
CA ILE A 128 3.08 6.51 -2.56
C ILE A 128 1.77 5.71 -2.59
N PHE A 129 1.34 5.29 -1.40
CA PHE A 129 0.05 4.67 -1.13
C PHE A 129 -0.75 5.59 -0.22
N ALA A 130 -1.99 5.88 -0.59
CA ALA A 130 -2.94 6.57 0.28
C ALA A 130 -4.04 5.60 0.72
N LEU A 131 -4.22 5.46 2.02
CA LEU A 131 -5.12 4.48 2.60
C LEU A 131 -6.17 5.19 3.46
N ILE A 132 -7.43 4.88 3.21
CA ILE A 132 -8.58 5.33 3.99
C ILE A 132 -8.94 4.28 5.02
N SER A 133 -9.28 4.71 6.25
CA SER A 133 -9.85 3.87 7.31
C SER A 133 -11.25 4.38 7.68
N ILE A 134 -12.28 3.53 7.59
CA ILE A 134 -13.67 3.88 7.93
C ILE A 134 -14.31 2.73 8.74
N GLY A 135 -15.11 3.06 9.75
CA GLY A 135 -15.93 2.13 10.52
C GLY A 135 -15.34 1.78 11.88
N ALA A 136 -14.02 1.65 11.97
CA ALA A 136 -13.32 1.37 13.22
C ALA A 136 -11.85 1.79 13.15
N ASN A 137 -11.24 1.97 14.32
CA ASN A 137 -9.80 2.08 14.47
C ASN A 137 -9.12 0.76 14.05
N ALA A 138 -7.86 0.83 13.64
CA ALA A 138 -7.05 -0.35 13.38
C ALA A 138 -5.66 -0.21 13.98
N LEU A 139 -5.16 -1.28 14.60
CA LEU A 139 -3.77 -1.36 15.03
C LEU A 139 -2.94 -1.94 13.89
N LEU A 140 -2.03 -1.15 13.35
CA LEU A 140 -1.05 -1.60 12.37
C LEU A 140 0.25 -1.96 13.06
N ARG A 141 0.90 -3.01 12.58
CA ARG A 141 2.26 -3.39 12.95
C ARG A 141 3.16 -3.35 11.74
N PHE A 142 4.32 -2.73 11.91
CA PHE A 142 5.41 -2.71 10.95
C PHE A 142 6.55 -3.56 11.49
N VAL A 143 7.12 -4.43 10.64
CA VAL A 143 8.26 -5.27 11.00
C VAL A 143 9.37 -5.06 9.97
N HIS A 144 10.51 -4.55 10.41
CA HIS A 144 11.63 -4.29 9.51
C HIS A 144 12.12 -5.59 8.90
N VAL A 145 12.25 -5.64 7.57
CA VAL A 145 12.51 -6.87 6.81
C VAL A 145 13.86 -7.52 7.15
N GLN A 146 14.88 -6.73 7.50
CA GLN A 146 16.20 -7.25 7.91
C GLN A 146 16.39 -7.41 9.43
N THR A 147 15.97 -6.43 10.24
CA THR A 147 16.26 -6.40 11.69
C THR A 147 15.19 -7.08 12.55
N GLY A 148 13.97 -7.21 12.03
CA GLY A 148 12.81 -7.69 12.78
C GLY A 148 12.37 -6.74 13.89
N GLU A 149 12.78 -5.46 13.83
CA GLU A 149 12.23 -4.40 14.67
C GLU A 149 10.72 -4.28 14.44
N GLU A 150 9.93 -4.24 15.52
CA GLU A 150 8.48 -4.09 15.46
C GLU A 150 8.07 -2.70 15.92
N LEU A 151 7.16 -2.08 15.16
CA LEU A 151 6.61 -0.78 15.46
C LEU A 151 5.09 -0.83 15.29
N ASP A 152 4.37 -0.53 16.36
CA ASP A 152 2.90 -0.55 16.38
C ASP A 152 2.34 0.87 16.35
N VAL A 153 1.26 1.07 15.60
CA VAL A 153 0.57 2.37 15.49
C VAL A 153 -0.92 2.21 15.31
N MET A 154 -1.68 3.02 16.05
CA MET A 154 -3.12 3.12 15.88
C MET A 154 -3.45 4.00 14.67
N ILE A 155 -4.23 3.47 13.74
CA ILE A 155 -4.88 4.19 12.64
C ILE A 155 -6.31 4.51 13.07
N PRO A 156 -6.64 5.79 13.29
CA PRO A 156 -7.98 6.18 13.71
C PRO A 156 -9.05 5.87 12.65
N ASP A 157 -10.30 5.72 13.07
CA ASP A 157 -11.44 5.83 12.17
C ASP A 157 -11.43 7.20 11.46
N ARG A 158 -12.04 7.27 10.27
CA ARG A 158 -12.19 8.48 9.44
C ARG A 158 -10.87 9.13 9.02
N SER A 159 -9.76 8.39 9.12
CA SER A 159 -8.44 8.89 8.78
C SER A 159 -8.04 8.56 7.34
N VAL A 160 -7.07 9.32 6.85
CA VAL A 160 -6.19 8.91 5.76
C VAL A 160 -4.80 8.67 6.33
N TYR A 161 -4.12 7.64 5.88
CA TYR A 161 -2.69 7.48 6.14
C TYR A 161 -1.94 7.23 4.84
N ILE A 162 -0.72 7.77 4.77
CA ILE A 162 0.17 7.68 3.63
C ILE A 162 1.32 6.76 3.98
N LEU A 163 1.55 5.77 3.13
CA LEU A 163 2.77 4.95 3.14
C LEU A 163 3.62 5.35 1.94
N SER A 164 4.89 5.63 2.19
CA SER A 164 5.92 5.88 1.20
C SER A 164 7.30 5.52 1.79
N GLY A 165 8.34 5.62 0.98
CA GLY A 165 9.72 5.46 1.41
C GLY A 165 9.94 4.17 2.21
N PRO A 166 10.71 4.21 3.29
CA PRO A 166 11.07 3.01 4.05
C PRO A 166 9.85 2.18 4.49
N ALA A 167 8.78 2.79 5.00
CA ALA A 167 7.58 2.10 5.45
C ALA A 167 6.92 1.23 4.35
N ARG A 168 7.04 1.62 3.08
CA ARG A 168 6.49 0.90 1.92
C ARG A 168 7.45 -0.17 1.37
N TYR A 169 8.76 0.01 1.54
CA TYR A 169 9.78 -0.81 0.87
C TYR A 169 10.50 -1.81 1.77
N VAL A 170 10.73 -1.46 3.04
CA VAL A 170 11.60 -2.25 3.94
C VAL A 170 10.92 -2.68 5.24
N TYR A 171 9.62 -2.45 5.37
CA TYR A 171 8.81 -2.96 6.47
C TYR A 171 7.69 -3.84 5.95
N PHE A 172 7.59 -5.05 6.50
CA PHE A 172 6.34 -5.80 6.43
C PHE A 172 5.30 -5.00 7.21
N HIS A 173 4.14 -4.75 6.60
CA HIS A 173 3.02 -4.15 7.30
C HIS A 173 1.89 -5.18 7.44
N MET A 174 1.16 -5.05 8.55
CA MET A 174 0.02 -5.90 8.87
C MET A 174 -1.04 -5.12 9.63
N VAL A 175 -2.28 -5.60 9.55
CA VAL A 175 -3.38 -5.11 10.39
C VAL A 175 -3.63 -6.19 11.42
N LEU A 176 -3.46 -5.86 12.70
CA LEU A 176 -3.81 -6.77 13.78
C LEU A 176 -5.34 -6.95 13.86
N PRO A 177 -5.83 -8.03 14.50
CA PRO A 177 -7.26 -8.34 14.56
C PRO A 177 -8.10 -7.12 14.96
N VAL A 178 -9.08 -6.78 14.11
CA VAL A 178 -9.91 -5.58 14.34
C VAL A 178 -10.98 -5.85 15.38
N GLU A 179 -11.33 -4.84 16.19
CA GLU A 179 -12.35 -4.98 17.24
C GLU A 179 -13.78 -4.79 16.72
N ALA A 180 -13.93 -4.04 15.63
CA ALA A 180 -15.21 -3.71 15.02
C ALA A 180 -15.08 -3.70 13.50
N GLN A 181 -16.21 -3.74 12.80
CA GLN A 181 -16.21 -3.78 11.34
C GLN A 181 -15.49 -2.55 10.76
N ARG A 182 -14.56 -2.81 9.85
CA ARG A 182 -13.71 -1.79 9.22
C ARG A 182 -13.69 -1.97 7.71
N LEU A 183 -13.90 -0.87 7.00
CA LEU A 183 -13.63 -0.76 5.57
C LEU A 183 -12.32 0.01 5.37
N SER A 184 -11.45 -0.52 4.53
CA SER A 184 -10.27 0.21 4.04
C SER A 184 -10.26 0.31 2.54
N LEU A 185 -9.90 1.49 2.03
CA LEU A 185 -9.62 1.70 0.61
C LEU A 185 -8.16 2.07 0.45
N VAL A 186 -7.47 1.36 -0.44
CA VAL A 186 -6.05 1.58 -0.76
C VAL A 186 -5.97 2.18 -2.15
N PHE A 187 -5.42 3.38 -2.27
CA PHE A 187 -5.13 4.04 -3.54
C PHE A 187 -3.64 4.06 -3.78
N ARG A 188 -3.23 3.72 -5.01
CA ARG A 188 -1.82 3.65 -5.40
C ARG A 188 -1.67 3.84 -6.91
N ARG A 189 -0.43 4.08 -7.34
CA ARG A 189 -0.06 4.03 -8.76
C ARG A 189 0.41 2.63 -9.11
N SER A 190 -0.16 2.09 -10.17
CA SER A 190 0.13 0.80 -10.78
C SER A 190 0.61 1.03 -12.21
N ILE A 191 1.61 0.26 -12.64
CA ILE A 191 2.09 0.28 -14.02
C ILE A 191 1.13 -0.46 -14.99
N LEU A 192 0.09 -1.12 -14.47
CA LEU A 192 -0.93 -1.88 -15.21
C LEU A 192 -2.34 -1.55 -14.70
N ASN A 193 -3.33 -1.66 -15.59
CA ASN A 193 -4.73 -1.34 -15.35
C ASN A 193 -5.54 -2.62 -15.55
N SER A 194 -5.70 -3.40 -14.48
CA SER A 194 -6.59 -4.56 -14.48
C SER A 194 -8.02 -4.12 -14.15
N ASP A 195 -8.95 -4.70 -14.91
CA ASP A 195 -10.40 -4.86 -14.72
C ASP A 195 -11.25 -3.84 -13.91
N GLY A 196 -10.82 -2.57 -13.87
CA GLY A 196 -11.68 -1.47 -14.30
C GLY A 196 -12.23 -0.54 -13.21
N GLY A 197 -11.61 0.58 -12.89
CA GLY A 197 -10.43 1.23 -13.42
C GLY A 197 -10.38 2.60 -12.76
N PHE A 198 -9.18 3.09 -12.46
CA PHE A 198 -8.98 4.43 -11.92
C PHE A 198 -7.82 5.06 -12.69
N ARG A 199 -8.03 6.18 -13.39
CA ARG A 199 -7.14 6.86 -14.38
C ARG A 199 -6.40 5.97 -15.43
N PRO A 200 -6.15 6.46 -16.65
CA PRO A 200 -5.26 5.78 -17.58
C PRO A 200 -3.85 5.61 -17.01
N ILE A 201 -3.18 4.52 -17.38
CA ILE A 201 -1.77 4.31 -17.05
C ILE A 201 -0.94 5.34 -17.83
N SER A 202 -0.12 6.11 -17.13
CA SER A 202 0.77 7.12 -17.71
C SER A 202 2.18 6.61 -18.03
N THR A 203 2.44 5.32 -17.83
CA THR A 203 3.72 4.66 -18.13
C THR A 203 3.86 4.36 -19.64
N PRO A 204 5.06 3.97 -20.11
CA PRO A 204 5.27 3.56 -21.50
C PRO A 204 4.37 2.41 -21.99
N LEU A 205 3.71 1.68 -21.09
CA LEU A 205 2.76 0.63 -21.44
C LEU A 205 1.42 1.18 -21.96
N GLY A 206 1.12 2.46 -21.68
CA GLY A 206 -0.11 3.14 -22.11
C GLY A 206 -1.39 2.42 -21.69
N THR A 207 -2.48 2.65 -22.40
CA THR A 207 -3.78 2.01 -22.12
C THR A 207 -3.84 0.61 -22.74
N LEU A 208 -3.27 -0.39 -22.06
CA LEU A 208 -3.45 -1.80 -22.42
C LEU A 208 -4.90 -2.24 -22.23
N MET A 209 -5.36 -3.19 -23.05
CA MET A 209 -6.66 -3.83 -22.83
C MET A 209 -6.69 -4.52 -21.44
N PRO A 210 -7.76 -4.37 -20.64
CA PRO A 210 -7.83 -4.88 -19.28
C PRO A 210 -7.51 -6.38 -19.15
N TYR A 211 -7.99 -7.19 -20.09
CA TYR A 211 -7.70 -8.63 -20.12
C TYR A 211 -6.20 -8.92 -20.25
N ARG A 212 -5.49 -8.20 -21.14
CA ARG A 212 -4.04 -8.36 -21.30
C ARG A 212 -3.29 -7.87 -20.06
N ALA A 213 -3.70 -6.74 -19.48
CA ALA A 213 -3.11 -6.25 -18.24
C ALA A 213 -3.25 -7.28 -17.10
N THR A 214 -4.42 -7.92 -17.00
CA THR A 214 -4.69 -8.98 -16.02
C THR A 214 -3.83 -10.22 -16.27
N GLN A 215 -3.66 -10.66 -17.52
CA GLN A 215 -2.77 -11.77 -17.86
C GLN A 215 -1.31 -11.48 -17.49
N ILE A 216 -0.83 -10.26 -17.77
CA ILE A 216 0.53 -9.84 -17.40
C ILE A 216 0.68 -9.86 -15.88
N LEU A 217 -0.26 -9.24 -15.14
CA LEU A 217 -0.25 -9.24 -13.68
C LEU A 217 -0.21 -10.68 -13.14
N ASN A 218 -1.13 -11.55 -13.56
CA ASN A 218 -1.15 -12.94 -13.12
C ASN A 218 0.18 -13.66 -13.40
N THR A 219 0.80 -13.39 -14.55
CA THR A 219 2.11 -13.97 -14.91
C THR A 219 3.20 -13.49 -13.95
N LEU A 220 3.29 -12.18 -13.71
CA LEU A 220 4.27 -11.59 -12.79
C LEU A 220 4.09 -12.11 -11.35
N TYR A 221 2.84 -12.14 -10.86
CA TYR A 221 2.51 -12.62 -9.52
C TYR A 221 2.79 -14.11 -9.35
N SER A 222 2.45 -14.94 -10.35
CA SER A 222 2.73 -16.39 -10.31
C SER A 222 4.22 -16.72 -10.22
N ARG A 223 5.08 -15.83 -10.71
CA ARG A 223 6.54 -15.93 -10.62
C ARG A 223 7.14 -15.10 -9.50
N GLN A 224 6.30 -14.54 -8.62
CA GLN A 224 6.71 -13.69 -7.50
C GLN A 224 7.65 -12.55 -7.92
N VAL A 225 7.41 -11.97 -9.10
CA VAL A 225 8.13 -10.77 -9.55
C VAL A 225 7.69 -9.60 -8.68
N GLY A 226 8.63 -8.93 -8.01
CA GLY A 226 8.38 -7.86 -7.04
C GLY A 226 7.85 -8.34 -5.69
N GLY A 227 7.74 -9.64 -5.45
CA GLY A 227 7.42 -10.18 -4.13
C GLY A 227 8.69 -10.27 -3.28
N VAL A 228 8.63 -9.85 -2.01
CA VAL A 228 9.72 -10.08 -1.05
C VAL A 228 9.83 -11.58 -0.83
N ARG A 229 10.90 -12.19 -1.33
CA ARG A 229 11.06 -13.65 -1.34
C ARG A 229 11.69 -14.12 -0.06
N LEU A 230 10.95 -15.01 0.58
CA LEU A 230 11.34 -15.68 1.80
C LEU A 230 11.01 -17.15 1.57
N MET A 231 12.00 -17.97 1.26
CA MET A 231 11.77 -19.40 1.26
C MET A 231 11.80 -19.87 2.71
N VAL A 232 10.62 -20.13 3.27
CA VAL A 232 10.47 -20.69 4.60
C VAL A 232 9.66 -21.96 4.44
N LYS A 233 10.23 -23.08 4.89
CA LYS A 233 9.55 -24.37 4.83
C LYS A 233 8.45 -24.37 5.88
N ASP A 234 7.23 -24.74 5.50
CA ASP A 234 6.08 -24.78 6.41
C ASP A 234 6.37 -25.68 7.63
N ASP A 235 7.05 -26.82 7.41
CA ASP A 235 7.53 -27.72 8.46
C ASP A 235 8.39 -27.03 9.54
N PHE A 236 9.16 -26.00 9.18
CA PHE A 236 9.97 -25.23 10.14
C PHE A 236 9.11 -24.32 11.01
N LEU A 237 8.10 -23.67 10.43
CA LEU A 237 7.17 -22.79 11.15
C LEU A 237 6.34 -23.60 12.16
N GLU A 238 5.88 -24.77 11.75
CA GLU A 238 5.13 -25.70 12.62
C GLU A 238 5.99 -26.25 13.75
N SER A 239 7.26 -26.61 13.47
CA SER A 239 8.18 -27.16 14.48
C SER A 239 8.59 -26.16 15.57
N GLU A 240 8.53 -24.87 15.28
CA GLU A 240 8.98 -23.79 16.17
C GLU A 240 7.82 -23.04 16.85
N ASP A 241 6.58 -23.49 16.69
CA ASP A 241 5.35 -22.86 17.23
C ASP A 241 5.27 -21.35 16.93
N ILE A 242 5.67 -20.96 15.71
CA ILE A 242 5.69 -19.56 15.28
C ILE A 242 4.33 -19.21 14.67
N GLY A 243 3.55 -18.41 15.37
CA GLY A 243 2.23 -17.97 14.92
C GLY A 243 2.29 -16.99 13.73
N ALA A 244 1.17 -16.82 13.02
CA ALA A 244 1.07 -15.92 11.85
C ALA A 244 1.38 -14.43 12.13
N PHE A 245 1.43 -14.03 13.41
CA PHE A 245 1.75 -12.68 13.87
C PHE A 245 3.13 -12.54 14.50
N ASP A 246 3.89 -13.65 14.64
CA ASP A 246 5.25 -13.66 15.19
C ASP A 246 6.30 -13.27 14.14
N THR A 247 5.98 -12.25 13.33
CA THR A 247 6.80 -11.86 12.18
C THR A 247 8.20 -11.42 12.63
N SER A 248 8.37 -10.76 13.79
CA SER A 248 9.73 -10.47 14.29
C SER A 248 10.51 -11.71 14.70
N LYS A 249 9.88 -12.71 15.33
CA LYS A 249 10.57 -13.97 15.68
C LYS A 249 11.04 -14.68 14.42
N TRP A 250 10.18 -14.68 13.41
CA TRP A 250 10.46 -15.19 12.08
C TRP A 250 11.62 -14.45 11.40
N VAL A 251 11.60 -13.10 11.31
CA VAL A 251 12.70 -12.31 10.73
C VAL A 251 14.02 -12.53 11.48
N LYS A 252 14.00 -12.48 12.83
CA LYS A 252 15.21 -12.60 13.66
C LYS A 252 15.85 -13.98 13.57
N ARG A 253 15.06 -15.03 13.34
CA ARG A 253 15.54 -16.43 13.25
C ARG A 253 15.92 -16.83 11.82
N LEU A 254 15.32 -16.22 10.82
CA LEU A 254 15.68 -16.44 9.43
C LEU A 254 16.90 -15.62 9.05
N HIS A 255 18.04 -16.27 9.17
CA HIS A 255 19.34 -15.80 8.70
C HIS A 255 19.38 -15.22 7.26
N PRO A 256 18.55 -15.62 6.25
CA PRO A 256 18.68 -15.08 4.89
C PRO A 256 18.30 -13.61 4.71
N LEU A 257 17.69 -12.94 5.71
CA LEU A 257 17.25 -11.55 5.56
C LEU A 257 18.35 -10.50 5.78
N ARG A 258 19.49 -10.85 6.39
CA ARG A 258 20.62 -9.91 6.54
C ARG A 258 21.20 -9.45 5.20
N ASP A 259 21.16 -10.31 4.19
CA ASP A 259 21.74 -10.06 2.85
C ASP A 259 20.67 -9.66 1.82
N TRP A 260 19.43 -9.40 2.25
CA TRP A 260 18.39 -8.89 1.37
C TRP A 260 18.58 -7.39 1.14
N SER A 261 18.40 -6.92 -0.10
CA SER A 261 18.41 -5.50 -0.45
C SER A 261 17.42 -5.26 -1.60
N LEU A 262 17.00 -4.01 -1.78
CA LEU A 262 16.11 -3.63 -2.88
C LEU A 262 16.77 -3.88 -4.24
N LEU A 263 18.05 -3.55 -4.38
CA LEU A 263 18.80 -3.79 -5.62
C LEU A 263 18.99 -5.29 -5.91
N LYS A 264 19.32 -6.09 -4.90
CA LYS A 264 19.46 -7.55 -5.08
C LYS A 264 18.12 -8.18 -5.48
N GLN A 265 17.03 -7.78 -4.83
CA GLN A 265 15.68 -8.21 -5.20
C GLN A 265 15.35 -7.85 -6.66
N LEU A 266 15.69 -6.64 -7.08
CA LEU A 266 15.45 -6.17 -8.45
C LEU A 266 16.26 -6.97 -9.49
N ASP A 267 17.53 -7.29 -9.19
CA ASP A 267 18.37 -8.12 -10.07
C ASP A 267 17.76 -9.53 -10.26
N GLU A 268 17.23 -10.13 -9.20
CA GLU A 268 16.55 -11.42 -9.30
C GLU A 268 15.18 -11.34 -10.00
N ASP A 269 14.46 -10.23 -9.88
CA ASP A 269 13.23 -9.95 -10.63
C ASP A 269 13.52 -9.81 -12.13
N GLU A 270 14.61 -9.13 -12.49
CA GLU A 270 15.08 -8.95 -13.87
C GLU A 270 15.41 -10.29 -14.53
N ALA A 271 16.13 -11.16 -13.82
CA ALA A 271 16.44 -12.52 -14.30
C ALA A 271 15.17 -13.35 -14.57
N ARG A 272 14.14 -13.26 -13.71
CA ARG A 272 12.87 -13.99 -13.92
C ARG A 272 12.05 -13.43 -15.08
N VAL A 273 12.03 -12.12 -15.25
CA VAL A 273 11.38 -11.49 -16.40
C VAL A 273 12.07 -11.90 -17.70
N ALA A 274 13.41 -11.98 -17.71
CA ALA A 274 14.16 -12.52 -18.85
C ALA A 274 13.77 -13.98 -19.16
N GLU A 275 13.69 -14.85 -18.15
CA GLU A 275 13.24 -16.24 -18.31
C GLU A 275 11.81 -16.32 -18.88
N LEU A 276 10.89 -15.47 -18.40
CA LEU A 276 9.52 -15.39 -18.89
C LEU A 276 9.45 -14.95 -20.36
N HIS A 277 10.33 -14.03 -20.78
CA HIS A 277 10.48 -13.62 -22.16
C HIS A 277 10.99 -14.76 -23.05
N GLU A 278 12.06 -15.44 -22.62
CA GLU A 278 12.63 -16.59 -23.34
C GLU A 278 11.60 -17.69 -23.56
N LYS A 279 10.81 -17.99 -22.52
CA LYS A 279 9.72 -18.98 -22.56
C LYS A 279 8.44 -18.49 -23.21
N ARG A 280 8.41 -17.24 -23.71
CA ARG A 280 7.24 -16.59 -24.35
C ARG A 280 5.98 -16.51 -23.49
N TYR A 281 6.14 -16.56 -22.16
CA TYR A 281 5.05 -16.31 -21.21
C TYR A 281 4.77 -14.82 -21.04
N LEU A 282 5.76 -13.97 -21.35
CA LEU A 282 5.64 -12.53 -21.26
C LEU A 282 6.18 -11.89 -22.55
N ASN A 283 5.38 -11.01 -23.17
CA ASN A 283 5.74 -10.33 -24.41
C ASN A 283 5.41 -8.83 -24.33
N ILE A 284 6.04 -8.16 -23.36
CA ILE A 284 5.90 -6.73 -23.12
C ILE A 284 7.24 -6.16 -22.64
N ASP A 285 7.64 -4.99 -23.14
CA ASP A 285 8.91 -4.39 -22.72
C ASP A 285 8.78 -3.77 -21.32
N LEU A 286 9.56 -4.30 -20.39
CA LEU A 286 9.63 -3.85 -19.00
C LEU A 286 11.00 -3.28 -18.62
N ARG A 287 11.94 -3.13 -19.57
CA ARG A 287 13.30 -2.62 -19.27
C ARG A 287 13.27 -1.23 -18.65
N TRP A 288 12.40 -0.36 -19.15
CA TRP A 288 12.18 0.98 -18.60
C TRP A 288 11.84 0.96 -17.10
N ARG A 289 11.11 -0.06 -16.64
CA ARG A 289 10.72 -0.21 -15.24
C ARG A 289 11.89 -0.65 -14.37
N PHE A 290 12.73 -1.54 -14.89
CA PHE A 290 13.96 -1.93 -14.20
C PHE A 290 14.92 -0.75 -14.06
N ASP A 291 15.09 0.05 -15.11
CA ASP A 291 15.93 1.25 -15.07
C ASP A 291 15.41 2.27 -14.04
N GLU A 292 14.11 2.57 -14.07
CA GLU A 292 13.44 3.47 -13.13
C GLU A 292 13.58 2.99 -11.67
N LEU A 293 13.27 1.72 -11.40
CA LEU A 293 13.39 1.15 -10.06
C LEU A 293 14.84 1.11 -9.58
N ARG A 294 15.80 0.83 -10.47
CA ARG A 294 17.23 0.78 -10.12
C ARG A 294 17.75 2.16 -9.71
N GLU A 295 17.34 3.23 -10.40
CA GLU A 295 17.65 4.60 -9.99
C GLU A 295 17.03 4.92 -8.63
N TYR A 296 15.74 4.64 -8.47
CA TYR A 296 15.01 4.93 -7.25
C TYR A 296 15.56 4.16 -6.03
N TYR A 297 15.81 2.84 -6.17
CA TYR A 297 16.34 2.00 -5.10
C TYR A 297 17.77 2.36 -4.69
N LYS A 298 18.63 2.80 -5.62
CA LYS A 298 19.95 3.35 -5.27
C LYS A 298 19.82 4.58 -4.36
N GLY A 299 18.87 5.46 -4.66
CA GLY A 299 18.58 6.63 -3.83
C GLY A 299 18.08 6.22 -2.44
N MET A 300 17.14 5.28 -2.37
CA MET A 300 16.54 4.77 -1.13
C MET A 300 17.57 4.07 -0.23
N GLU A 301 18.35 3.13 -0.77
CA GLU A 301 19.37 2.41 0.01
C GLU A 301 20.44 3.37 0.56
N LYS A 302 20.82 4.40 -0.22
CA LYS A 302 21.74 5.44 0.26
C LYS A 302 21.14 6.25 1.41
N ALA A 303 19.85 6.60 1.34
CA ALA A 303 19.16 7.32 2.41
C ALA A 303 19.12 6.47 3.69
N LEU A 304 18.71 5.20 3.59
CA LEU A 304 18.63 4.26 4.70
C LEU A 304 19.99 4.05 5.41
N GLN A 305 21.08 3.92 4.65
CA GLN A 305 22.43 3.76 5.22
C GLN A 305 22.93 4.99 5.99
N ASN A 306 22.47 6.19 5.64
CA ASN A 306 22.86 7.42 6.33
C ASN A 306 22.11 7.58 7.66
N THR A 307 20.86 7.13 7.73
CA THR A 307 20.05 7.15 8.97
C THR A 307 20.62 6.22 10.04
N VAL A 308 21.18 5.06 9.65
CA VAL A 308 21.84 4.12 10.60
C VAL A 308 23.16 4.66 11.15
N LYS A 309 23.82 5.60 10.47
CA LYS A 309 25.13 6.14 10.87
C LYS A 309 25.07 7.36 11.78
N ASN A 310 23.90 7.99 11.93
CA ASN A 310 23.67 9.13 12.83
C ASN A 310 22.51 8.81 13.80
N PRO A 311 22.79 8.09 14.90
CA PRO A 311 21.81 7.85 15.96
C PRO A 311 21.44 9.12 16.74
#